data_AF-A0A2E1KNT2-F1
#
_entry.id   AF-A0A2E1KNT2-F1
#
_cell.length_a   1.000
_cell.length_b   1.000
_cell.length_c   1.000
_cell.angle_alpha   90.00
_cell.angle_beta   90.00
_cell.angle_gamma   90.00
#
_symmetry.space_group_name_H-M   'P 1'
#
loop_
_entity.id
_entity.type
_entity.pdbx_description
1 polymer ?
#
loop_
_entity_poly.entity_id
_entity_poly.type
_entity_poly.pdbx_seq_one_letter_code
_entity_poly.pdbx_strand_id
1 'polypeptide(L)'
;MDCLFGPGTSGPHTIPSTWWKFSIAVALECEWEILENSPIIIERYRAATIAQDYCGDSVANSICDLLACAIGYGIATIAGRRKSVALVAVTELLMTLAMRDCLTLNIIMLVYPLEAIKPWQLGG
;
A
#
# COMPACT_ATOMS: atom_id res chain seq x y z
N MET A 1 2.70 61.84 -13.51
CA MET A 1 3.17 61.22 -12.27
C MET A 1 1.93 60.83 -11.52
N ASP A 2 1.35 59.69 -11.90
CA ASP A 2 0.12 59.17 -11.30
C ASP A 2 0.37 57.69 -11.00
N CYS A 3 0.94 57.46 -9.82
CA CYS A 3 0.89 56.16 -9.17
C CYS A 3 -0.53 55.96 -8.61
N LEU A 4 -0.94 54.70 -8.48
CA LEU A 4 -2.00 54.17 -7.58
C LEU A 4 -3.38 53.80 -8.16
N PHE A 5 -3.50 53.31 -9.40
CA PHE A 5 -4.67 52.49 -9.77
C PHE A 5 -4.29 51.32 -10.68
N GLY A 6 -4.03 50.17 -10.08
CA GLY A 6 -4.08 48.87 -10.74
C GLY A 6 -4.79 47.88 -9.80
N PRO A 7 -5.98 47.37 -10.14
CA PRO A 7 -6.61 46.31 -9.36
C PRO A 7 -5.88 45.00 -9.68
N GLY A 8 -4.79 44.74 -8.95
CA GLY A 8 -4.10 43.46 -8.95
C GLY A 8 -4.99 42.43 -8.27
N THR A 9 -5.72 41.66 -9.06
CA THR A 9 -6.52 40.51 -8.62
C THR A 9 -5.62 39.46 -7.98
N SER A 10 -5.54 39.42 -6.65
CA SER A 10 -5.06 38.26 -5.92
C SER A 10 -6.12 37.17 -6.00
N GLY A 11 -6.11 36.39 -7.08
CA GLY A 11 -6.89 35.17 -7.17
C GLY A 11 -6.51 34.23 -6.01
N PRO A 12 -7.43 33.41 -5.48
CA PRO A 12 -7.08 32.46 -4.44
C PRO A 12 -5.95 31.57 -4.97
N HIS A 13 -4.80 31.57 -4.29
CA HIS A 13 -3.80 30.54 -4.49
C HIS A 13 -4.40 29.22 -4.02
N THR A 14 -5.19 28.58 -4.89
CA THR A 14 -5.68 27.22 -4.67
C THR A 14 -4.46 26.33 -4.70
N ILE A 15 -3.84 26.13 -3.53
CA ILE A 15 -2.90 25.03 -3.36
C ILE A 15 -3.69 23.78 -3.74
N PRO A 16 -3.30 23.03 -4.77
CA PRO A 16 -4.03 21.83 -5.14
C PRO A 16 -4.01 20.91 -3.91
N SER A 17 -5.18 20.80 -3.26
CA SER A 17 -5.35 20.01 -2.05
C SER A 17 -5.05 18.57 -2.41
N THR A 18 -3.82 18.17 -2.17
CA THR A 18 -3.33 16.80 -2.39
C THR A 18 -3.65 15.94 -1.16
N TRP A 19 -4.21 16.57 -0.12
CA TRP A 19 -4.66 15.95 1.13
C TRP A 19 -5.75 14.91 0.91
N TRP A 20 -6.74 15.17 0.06
CA TRP A 20 -7.78 14.17 -0.20
C TRP A 20 -7.23 12.91 -0.88
N LYS A 21 -6.23 13.06 -1.76
CA LYS A 21 -5.55 11.92 -2.41
C LYS A 21 -4.74 11.11 -1.41
N PHE A 22 -4.07 11.79 -0.48
CA PHE A 22 -3.35 11.14 0.61
C PHE A 22 -4.32 10.41 1.55
N SER A 23 -5.42 11.05 1.94
CA SER A 23 -6.45 10.43 2.77
C SER A 23 -7.05 9.19 2.13
N ILE A 24 -7.30 9.21 0.81
CA ILE A 24 -7.76 8.01 0.09
C ILE A 24 -6.68 6.92 0.09
N ALA A 25 -5.41 7.25 -0.17
CA ALA A 25 -4.32 6.27 -0.14
C ALA A 25 -4.20 5.58 1.22
N VAL A 26 -4.23 6.37 2.31
CA VAL A 26 -4.20 5.86 3.68
C VAL A 26 -5.45 5.05 4.01
N ALA A 27 -6.63 5.48 3.56
CA ALA A 27 -7.87 4.74 3.78
C ALA A 27 -7.83 3.36 3.10
N LEU A 28 -7.34 3.30 1.85
CA LEU A 28 -7.17 2.03 1.12
C LEU A 28 -6.19 1.10 1.82
N GLU A 29 -5.09 1.64 2.37
CA GLU A 29 -4.13 0.86 3.17
C GLU A 29 -4.79 0.30 4.44
N CYS A 30 -5.53 1.14 5.18
CA CYS A 30 -6.26 0.70 6.36
C CYS A 30 -7.32 -0.35 6.02
N GLU A 31 -8.04 -0.20 4.90
CA GLU A 31 -9.00 -1.20 4.42
C GLU A 31 -8.30 -2.53 4.11
N TRP A 32 -7.11 -2.48 3.51
CA TRP A 32 -6.30 -3.67 3.25
C TRP A 32 -5.87 -4.36 4.55
N GLU A 33 -5.29 -3.64 5.50
CA GLU A 33 -4.86 -4.15 6.81
C GLU A 33 -6.01 -4.81 7.59
N ILE A 34 -7.21 -4.19 7.55
CA ILE A 34 -8.41 -4.73 8.18
C ILE A 34 -8.86 -6.01 7.47
N LEU A 35 -8.83 -6.02 6.13
CA LEU A 35 -9.22 -7.18 5.35
C LEU A 35 -8.27 -8.34 5.60
N GLU A 36 -6.96 -8.11 5.53
CA GLU A 36 -5.90 -9.10 5.76
C GLU A 36 -6.00 -9.74 7.15
N ASN A 37 -6.21 -8.92 8.18
CA ASN A 37 -6.41 -9.38 9.56
C ASN A 37 -7.84 -9.82 9.88
N SER A 38 -8.73 -9.89 8.88
CA SER A 38 -10.10 -10.34 9.10
C SER A 38 -10.19 -11.86 9.24
N PRO A 39 -11.19 -12.39 9.98
CA PRO A 39 -11.40 -13.84 10.09
C PRO A 39 -11.64 -14.53 8.73
N ILE A 40 -12.14 -13.79 7.74
CA ILE A 40 -12.42 -14.33 6.40
C ILE A 40 -11.11 -14.67 5.69
N ILE A 41 -10.13 -13.76 5.75
CA ILE A 41 -8.83 -13.93 5.11
C ILE A 41 -7.96 -14.89 5.94
N ILE A 42 -7.95 -14.75 7.27
CA ILE A 42 -7.22 -15.65 8.16
C ILE A 42 -7.72 -17.09 7.99
N GLU A 43 -9.04 -17.34 7.97
CA GLU A 43 -9.56 -18.71 7.79
C GLU A 43 -9.27 -19.23 6.37
N ARG A 44 -9.23 -18.36 5.36
CA ARG A 44 -8.80 -18.73 3.99
C ARG A 44 -7.33 -19.14 3.95
N TYR A 45 -6.44 -18.39 4.61
CA TYR A 45 -5.05 -18.77 4.74
C TYR A 45 -4.89 -20.07 5.54
N ARG A 46 -5.67 -20.24 6.61
CA ARG A 46 -5.68 -21.45 7.44
C ARG A 46 -6.20 -22.69 6.70
N ALA A 47 -7.19 -22.49 5.81
CA ALA A 47 -7.74 -23.55 4.96
C ALA A 47 -6.85 -23.86 3.74
N ALA A 48 -6.08 -22.88 3.25
CA ALA A 48 -5.21 -23.04 2.09
C ALA A 48 -3.79 -23.51 2.44
N THR A 49 -3.24 -23.13 3.60
CA THR A 49 -1.84 -23.37 3.99
C THR A 49 -1.68 -23.58 5.51
N ILE A 50 -0.66 -24.37 5.87
CA ILE A 50 -0.37 -25.01 7.16
C ILE A 50 0.02 -23.98 8.25
N ALA A 51 -0.93 -23.20 8.75
CA ALA A 51 -0.76 -22.44 9.98
C ALA A 51 -2.07 -22.42 10.75
N GLN A 52 -2.39 -23.52 11.44
CA GLN A 52 -3.58 -23.60 12.31
C GLN A 52 -3.59 -22.51 13.41
N ASP A 53 -2.43 -21.90 13.68
CA ASP A 53 -2.19 -20.83 14.67
C ASP A 53 -1.87 -19.45 14.07
N TYR A 54 -2.10 -19.20 12.76
CA TYR A 54 -1.94 -17.84 12.23
C TYR A 54 -3.09 -16.95 12.74
N CYS A 55 -2.75 -15.95 13.54
CA CYS A 55 -3.71 -15.02 14.16
C CYS A 55 -3.76 -13.66 13.46
N GLY A 56 -3.09 -13.52 12.31
CA GLY A 56 -2.88 -12.23 11.65
C GLY A 56 -1.57 -11.55 12.06
N ASP A 57 -1.38 -10.36 11.50
CA ASP A 57 -0.23 -9.50 11.69
C ASP A 57 -0.27 -8.75 13.02
N SER A 58 0.91 -8.47 13.54
CA SER A 58 1.05 -7.68 14.76
C SER A 58 0.74 -6.19 14.50
N VAL A 59 0.29 -5.47 15.52
CA VAL A 59 0.06 -4.00 15.45
C VAL A 59 1.29 -3.24 14.95
N ALA A 60 2.49 -3.72 15.29
CA ALA A 60 3.73 -3.12 14.81
C ALA A 60 3.91 -3.29 13.30
N ASN A 61 3.44 -4.39 12.71
CA ASN A 61 3.47 -4.61 11.27
C ASN A 61 2.56 -3.61 10.57
N SER A 62 1.28 -3.58 10.94
CA SER A 62 0.30 -2.64 10.38
C SER A 62 0.71 -1.16 10.51
N ILE A 63 1.39 -0.79 11.60
CA ILE A 63 1.95 0.58 11.74
C ILE A 63 3.10 0.80 10.74
N CYS A 64 3.99 -0.18 10.57
CA CYS A 64 5.06 -0.10 9.58
C CYS A 64 4.50 0.00 8.16
N ASP A 65 3.45 -0.73 7.83
CA ASP A 65 2.81 -0.70 6.52
C ASP A 65 2.15 0.65 6.25
N LEU A 66 1.45 1.21 7.24
CA LEU A 66 0.89 2.56 7.14
C LEU A 66 1.98 3.64 6.94
N LEU A 67 3.11 3.50 7.64
CA LEU A 67 4.27 4.40 7.46
C LEU A 67 4.91 4.23 6.07
N ALA A 68 5.05 3.00 5.60
CA ALA A 68 5.58 2.68 4.28
C ALA A 68 4.68 3.26 3.18
N CYS A 69 3.35 3.14 3.32
CA CYS A 69 2.37 3.75 2.43
C CYS A 69 2.48 5.28 2.42
N ALA A 70 2.60 5.92 3.59
CA ALA A 70 2.76 7.36 3.69
C ALA A 70 4.06 7.87 3.05
N ILE A 71 5.18 7.18 3.29
CA ILE A 71 6.48 7.49 2.67
C ILE A 71 6.42 7.26 1.16
N GLY A 72 5.85 6.14 0.72
CA GLY A 72 5.66 5.80 -0.69
C GLY A 72 4.82 6.83 -1.43
N TYR A 73 3.74 7.32 -0.81
CA TYR A 73 2.94 8.42 -1.34
C TYR A 73 3.76 9.70 -1.48
N GLY A 74 4.53 10.08 -0.45
CA GLY A 74 5.44 11.22 -0.50
C GLY A 74 6.42 11.12 -1.68
N ILE A 75 7.07 9.97 -1.85
CA ILE A 75 7.98 9.72 -2.98
C ILE A 75 7.23 9.80 -4.31
N ALA A 76 6.03 9.21 -4.40
CA ALA A 76 5.24 9.19 -5.63
C ALA A 76 4.79 10.59 -6.08
N THR A 77 4.50 11.50 -5.14
CA THR A 77 4.14 12.88 -5.47
C THR A 77 5.28 13.65 -6.14
N ILE A 78 6.53 13.28 -5.88
CA ILE A 78 7.73 13.94 -6.42
C ILE A 78 8.27 13.21 -7.66
N ALA A 79 8.23 11.88 -7.66
CA ALA A 79 8.94 11.05 -8.62
C ALA A 79 8.22 10.95 -10.00
N GLY A 80 6.92 11.24 -10.05
CA GLY A 80 6.10 11.14 -11.25
C GLY A 80 5.75 9.69 -11.63
N ARG A 81 4.71 9.51 -12.44
CA ARG A 81 4.02 8.22 -12.66
C ARG A 81 4.94 7.03 -12.98
N ARG A 82 5.92 7.21 -13.87
CA ARG A 82 6.82 6.11 -14.29
C ARG A 82 7.71 5.62 -13.16
N LYS A 83 8.22 6.53 -12.33
CA LYS A 83 9.07 6.19 -11.19
C LYS A 83 8.25 5.58 -10.05
N SER A 84 7.01 6.03 -9.85
CA SER A 84 6.09 5.40 -8.89
C SER A 84 5.80 3.95 -9.25
N VAL A 85 5.52 3.66 -10.52
CA VAL A 85 5.31 2.26 -10.99
C VAL A 85 6.58 1.43 -10.79
N ALA A 86 7.75 1.98 -11.12
CA ALA A 86 9.02 1.30 -10.89
C ALA A 86 9.28 1.06 -9.40
N LEU A 87 8.94 2.01 -8.53
CA LEU A 87 9.06 1.88 -7.07
C LEU A 87 8.21 0.72 -6.57
N VAL A 88 6.92 0.66 -6.95
CA VAL A 88 6.03 -0.45 -6.59
C VAL A 88 6.57 -1.78 -7.09
N ALA A 89 7.03 -1.84 -8.34
CA ALA A 89 7.60 -3.08 -8.89
C ALA A 89 8.86 -3.55 -8.13
N VAL A 90 9.72 -2.60 -7.72
CA VAL A 90 10.92 -2.90 -6.93
C VAL A 90 10.55 -3.35 -5.52
N THR A 91 9.60 -2.69 -4.85
CA THR A 91 9.18 -3.08 -3.50
C THR A 91 8.51 -4.45 -3.51
N GLU A 92 7.62 -4.71 -4.46
CA GLU A 92 6.98 -6.02 -4.65
C GLU A 92 8.05 -7.11 -4.87
N LEU A 93 9.04 -6.87 -5.72
CA LEU A 93 10.12 -7.82 -5.97
C LEU A 93 10.98 -8.06 -4.72
N LEU A 94 11.32 -7.00 -3.99
CA LEU A 94 12.12 -7.11 -2.77
C LEU A 94 11.40 -7.92 -1.69
N MET A 95 10.10 -7.67 -1.48
CA MET A 95 9.29 -8.42 -0.51
C MET A 95 9.11 -9.88 -0.94
N THR A 96 8.86 -10.11 -2.23
CA THR A 96 8.81 -11.45 -2.83
C THR A 96 10.11 -12.23 -2.63
N LEU A 97 11.27 -11.59 -2.74
CA LEU A 97 12.57 -12.26 -2.57
C LEU A 97 12.96 -12.45 -1.11
N ALA A 98 12.66 -11.47 -0.25
CA ALA A 98 13.08 -11.47 1.15
C ALA A 98 12.15 -12.30 2.04
N MET A 99 10.84 -12.08 1.92
CA MET A 99 9.82 -12.69 2.78
C MET A 99 8.93 -13.70 2.03
N ARG A 100 8.96 -13.70 0.69
CA ARG A 100 8.04 -14.48 -0.16
C ARG A 100 6.56 -14.13 0.09
N ASP A 101 6.35 -12.94 0.59
CA ASP A 101 5.07 -12.35 0.92
C ASP A 101 5.03 -10.96 0.28
N CYS A 102 4.01 -10.68 -0.53
CA CYS A 102 3.80 -9.39 -1.19
C CYS A 102 2.34 -9.26 -1.60
N LEU A 103 1.88 -8.03 -1.84
CA LEU A 103 0.49 -7.75 -2.16
C LEU A 103 -0.01 -8.56 -3.35
N THR A 104 0.80 -8.66 -4.41
CA THR A 104 0.45 -9.43 -5.61
C THR A 104 0.28 -10.92 -5.30
N LEU A 105 1.18 -11.50 -4.51
CA LEU A 105 1.09 -12.90 -4.11
C LEU A 105 -0.13 -13.15 -3.20
N ASN A 106 -0.42 -12.22 -2.28
CA ASN A 106 -1.58 -12.33 -1.38
C ASN A 106 -2.89 -12.30 -2.15
N ILE A 107 -3.03 -11.39 -3.13
CA ILE A 107 -4.19 -11.36 -4.02
C ILE A 107 -4.31 -12.66 -4.83
N ILE A 108 -3.21 -13.15 -5.40
CA ILE A 108 -3.22 -14.41 -6.19
C ILE A 108 -3.65 -15.58 -5.30
N MET A 109 -3.05 -15.73 -4.11
CA MET A 109 -3.34 -16.81 -3.18
C MET A 109 -4.77 -16.74 -2.64
N LEU A 110 -5.32 -15.54 -2.51
CA LEU A 110 -6.71 -15.33 -2.10
C LEU A 110 -7.72 -15.75 -3.18
N VAL A 111 -7.49 -15.36 -4.43
CA VAL A 111 -8.40 -15.63 -5.55
C VAL A 111 -8.24 -17.05 -6.07
N TYR A 112 -7.00 -17.49 -6.24
CA TYR A 112 -6.67 -18.81 -6.78
C TYR A 112 -5.44 -19.39 -6.05
N PRO A 113 -5.64 -20.11 -4.93
CA PRO A 113 -4.54 -20.68 -4.17
C PRO A 113 -3.78 -21.70 -5.01
N LEU A 114 -2.60 -21.30 -5.48
CA LEU A 114 -1.75 -22.14 -6.31
C LEU A 114 -0.93 -23.09 -5.43
N GLU A 115 -1.16 -24.39 -5.60
CA GLU A 115 -0.42 -25.48 -4.93
C GLU A 115 1.10 -25.36 -5.13
N ALA A 116 1.56 -24.78 -6.24
CA ALA A 116 2.98 -24.58 -6.53
C ALA A 116 3.63 -23.42 -5.74
N ILE A 117 2.84 -22.42 -5.32
CA ILE A 117 3.33 -21.25 -4.60
C ILE A 117 3.47 -21.56 -3.10
N LYS A 118 2.56 -22.37 -2.54
CA LYS A 118 2.57 -22.77 -1.12
C LYS A 118 3.92 -23.32 -0.62
N PRO A 119 4.53 -24.36 -1.22
CA PRO A 119 5.81 -24.90 -0.75
C PRO A 119 6.95 -23.91 -0.96
N TRP A 120 6.88 -23.08 -2.00
CA TRP A 120 7.87 -22.03 -2.25
C TRP A 120 7.80 -20.94 -1.18
N GLN A 121 6.62 -20.48 -0.75
CA GLN A 121 6.49 -19.51 0.34
C GLN A 121 7.00 -20.07 1.68
N LEU A 122 6.78 -21.35 1.96
CA LEU A 122 7.15 -21.99 3.22
C LEU A 122 8.65 -22.26 3.42
N GLY A 123 9.48 -22.05 2.40
CA GLY A 123 10.92 -22.31 2.53
C GLY A 123 11.46 -23.34 1.53
N GLY A 124 10.60 -24.23 1.03
CA GLY A 124 11.01 -25.50 0.43
C GLY A 124 11.11 -26.60 1.47
#